data_AF-A0A6M0CQI3-F1
#
_entry.id   AF-A0A6M0CQI3-F1
#
_cell.length_a   1.000
_cell.length_b   1.000
_cell.length_c   1.000
_cell.angle_alpha   90.00
_cell.angle_beta   90.00
_cell.angle_gamma   90.00
#
_symmetry.space_group_name_H-M   'P 1'
#
loop_
_entity.id
_entity.type
_entity.pdbx_description
1 polymer ?
#
loop_
_entity_poly.entity_id
_entity_poly.type
_entity_poly.pdbx_seq_one_letter_code
_entity_poly.pdbx_strand_id
1 'polypeptide(L)'
;MLKRLAYLVLCACAPLHAAAAVDDSRLRALASDRYWISLGHYETAKLGGWRSYVDDPRFFLAKDGAHHPEHELRATYEALYAPASLGDKHAQCVFPARTRWLRDQLQLRDLPAPDCKDYTQWFKDVSPHSAVMIFPAAYLNSPSSMFGHTLLRIDQAGVQSDNTALLSYAINFGAYIEGNDNSILYAWKGLMGGYPGLFALVPYQEKLSEYRSLENRDLWEYRLNLTPEETGRMVEHIWELKQIQFDYFFFDENCSYRLLELLQVARPSLDLTSQFPLTAIPTDTVKAVKQAGLVAQQLAQADRLLAGL
;
A
#
# COMPACT_ATOMS: atom_id res chain seq x y z
N MET A 1 -6.51 -30.10 75.80
CA MET A 1 -5.40 -29.25 75.30
C MET A 1 -5.00 -29.73 73.91
N LEU A 2 -4.78 -28.78 73.00
CA LEU A 2 -4.22 -28.89 71.62
C LEU A 2 -5.06 -29.67 70.59
N LYS A 3 -5.94 -29.01 69.85
CA LYS A 3 -5.74 -28.16 68.63
C LYS A 3 -5.70 -28.98 67.33
N ARG A 4 -6.81 -28.87 66.61
CA ARG A 4 -7.11 -29.29 65.24
C ARG A 4 -6.20 -28.55 64.25
N LEU A 5 -5.69 -29.24 63.24
CA LEU A 5 -5.16 -28.64 62.00
C LEU A 5 -5.60 -29.52 60.82
N ALA A 6 -6.73 -29.14 60.22
CA ALA A 6 -7.13 -29.61 58.90
C ALA A 6 -6.66 -28.55 57.90
N TYR A 7 -5.63 -28.86 57.11
CA TYR A 7 -5.22 -28.02 55.99
C TYR A 7 -6.16 -28.31 54.81
N LEU A 8 -7.14 -27.42 54.61
CA LEU A 8 -7.91 -27.31 53.38
C LEU A 8 -7.05 -26.58 52.35
N VAL A 9 -6.46 -27.33 51.41
CA VAL A 9 -5.88 -26.75 50.20
C VAL A 9 -7.04 -26.38 49.28
N LEU A 10 -7.45 -25.12 49.31
CA LEU A 10 -8.29 -24.55 48.25
C LEU A 10 -7.43 -24.40 47.00
N CYS A 11 -7.53 -25.34 46.07
CA CYS A 11 -7.16 -25.11 44.68
C CYS A 11 -8.11 -24.05 44.11
N ALA A 12 -7.68 -22.79 44.12
CA ALA A 12 -8.31 -21.75 43.32
C ALA A 12 -8.02 -22.05 41.84
N CYS A 13 -8.87 -22.86 41.20
CA CYS A 13 -8.95 -22.89 39.75
C CYS A 13 -9.53 -21.55 39.29
N ALA A 14 -8.64 -20.58 39.04
CA ALA A 14 -9.01 -19.43 38.22
C ALA A 14 -9.48 -19.99 36.86
N PRO A 15 -10.67 -19.62 36.36
CA PRO A 15 -11.04 -19.96 35.01
C PRO A 15 -10.06 -19.22 34.09
N LEU A 16 -9.08 -19.95 33.55
CA LEU A 16 -8.38 -19.51 32.35
C LEU A 16 -9.48 -19.33 31.30
N HIS A 17 -9.89 -18.09 31.07
CA HIS A 17 -10.54 -17.73 29.82
C HIS A 17 -9.48 -17.92 28.74
N ALA A 18 -9.37 -19.14 28.22
CA ALA A 18 -8.74 -19.35 26.94
C ALA A 18 -9.56 -18.51 25.96
N ALA A 19 -8.98 -17.41 25.47
CA ALA A 19 -9.50 -16.72 24.30
C ALA A 19 -9.77 -17.82 23.25
N ALA A 20 -10.97 -17.84 22.69
CA ALA A 20 -11.33 -18.83 21.70
C ALA A 20 -10.30 -18.73 20.56
N ALA A 21 -9.39 -19.70 20.49
CA ALA A 21 -8.39 -19.73 19.44
C ALA A 21 -9.12 -19.75 18.11
N VAL A 22 -8.78 -18.80 17.23
CA VAL A 22 -9.36 -18.73 15.87
C VAL A 22 -9.14 -20.08 15.19
N ASP A 23 -10.19 -20.60 14.57
CA ASP A 23 -10.12 -21.88 13.88
C ASP A 23 -9.08 -21.83 12.74
N ASP A 24 -8.24 -22.84 12.71
CA ASP A 24 -7.11 -22.97 11.80
C ASP A 24 -7.57 -23.04 10.33
N SER A 25 -8.78 -23.58 10.10
CA SER A 25 -9.40 -23.62 8.77
C SER A 25 -9.80 -22.22 8.28
N ARG A 26 -10.22 -21.34 9.20
CA ARG A 26 -10.59 -19.96 8.89
C ARG A 26 -9.37 -19.15 8.48
N LEU A 27 -8.24 -19.30 9.17
CA LEU A 27 -6.98 -18.64 8.80
C LEU A 27 -6.51 -19.09 7.41
N ARG A 28 -6.59 -20.38 7.10
CA ARG A 28 -6.27 -20.91 5.76
C ARG A 28 -7.17 -20.36 4.65
N ALA A 29 -8.47 -20.24 4.92
CA ALA A 29 -9.40 -19.63 3.97
C ALA A 29 -9.05 -18.15 3.71
N LEU A 30 -8.73 -17.39 4.77
CA LEU A 30 -8.32 -15.99 4.65
C LEU A 30 -6.96 -15.83 3.95
N ALA A 31 -6.06 -16.79 4.08
CA ALA A 31 -4.75 -16.74 3.42
C ALA A 31 -4.85 -16.85 1.89
N SER A 32 -5.98 -17.35 1.37
CA SER A 32 -6.28 -17.40 -0.06
C SER A 32 -7.22 -16.28 -0.51
N ASP A 33 -7.63 -15.40 0.41
CA ASP A 33 -8.52 -14.27 0.10
C ASP A 33 -7.79 -13.27 -0.80
N ARG A 34 -8.47 -12.82 -1.85
CA ARG A 34 -7.91 -11.88 -2.84
C ARG A 34 -7.32 -10.63 -2.21
N TYR A 35 -7.94 -10.12 -1.15
CA TYR A 35 -7.47 -8.93 -0.48
C TYR A 35 -6.17 -9.18 0.27
N TRP A 36 -6.04 -10.34 0.93
CA TRP A 36 -4.79 -10.74 1.56
C TRP A 36 -3.66 -10.90 0.55
N ILE A 37 -3.97 -11.56 -0.57
CA ILE A 37 -3.06 -11.71 -1.70
C ILE A 37 -2.57 -10.34 -2.20
N SER A 38 -3.47 -9.35 -2.28
CA SER A 38 -3.14 -7.99 -2.68
C SER A 38 -2.29 -7.25 -1.64
N LEU A 39 -2.62 -7.36 -0.34
CA LEU A 39 -1.85 -6.74 0.74
C LEU A 39 -0.41 -7.28 0.82
N GLY A 40 -0.20 -8.54 0.45
CA GLY A 40 1.14 -9.13 0.41
C GLY A 40 1.82 -9.06 -0.94
N HIS A 41 1.23 -8.39 -1.95
CA HIS A 41 1.77 -8.29 -3.32
C HIS A 41 2.10 -9.65 -3.93
N TYR A 42 1.26 -10.66 -3.67
CA TYR A 42 1.48 -12.02 -4.13
C TYR A 42 0.96 -12.25 -5.56
N GLU A 43 1.76 -12.95 -6.35
CA GLU A 43 1.41 -13.53 -7.64
C GLU A 43 1.61 -15.05 -7.63
N THR A 44 0.97 -15.74 -8.58
CA THR A 44 1.22 -17.17 -8.79
C THR A 44 2.54 -17.37 -9.51
N ALA A 45 3.47 -18.10 -8.91
CA ALA A 45 4.76 -18.38 -9.53
C ALA A 45 4.63 -19.29 -10.77
N LYS A 46 5.57 -19.17 -11.73
CA LYS A 46 5.57 -19.92 -13.01
C LYS A 46 5.49 -21.44 -12.86
N LEU A 47 5.95 -21.98 -11.73
CA LEU A 47 5.95 -23.42 -11.42
C LEU A 47 4.88 -23.82 -10.40
N GLY A 48 3.91 -22.94 -10.13
CA GLY A 48 2.92 -23.08 -9.07
C GLY A 48 3.40 -22.52 -7.73
N GLY A 49 2.44 -22.30 -6.81
CA GLY A 49 2.69 -21.64 -5.53
C GLY A 49 2.63 -20.12 -5.60
N TRP A 50 2.93 -19.46 -4.48
CA TRP A 50 2.89 -18.01 -4.34
C TRP A 50 4.30 -17.41 -4.31
N ARG A 51 4.42 -16.20 -4.85
CA ARG A 51 5.60 -15.35 -4.69
C ARG A 51 5.13 -13.92 -4.54
N SER A 52 5.67 -13.20 -3.56
CA SER A 52 5.51 -11.77 -3.45
C SER A 52 6.46 -11.03 -4.39
N TYR A 53 5.99 -9.91 -4.93
CA TYR A 53 6.84 -8.92 -5.59
C TYR A 53 7.73 -8.12 -4.62
N VAL A 54 7.31 -8.00 -3.37
CA VAL A 54 8.17 -7.48 -2.30
C VAL A 54 9.24 -8.51 -1.97
N ASP A 55 10.51 -8.13 -2.12
CA ASP A 55 11.70 -8.93 -1.83
C ASP A 55 12.36 -8.55 -0.49
N ASP A 56 11.99 -7.41 0.08
CA ASP A 56 12.50 -6.94 1.36
C ASP A 56 11.98 -7.80 2.53
N PRO A 57 12.86 -8.51 3.26
CA PRO A 57 12.44 -9.36 4.37
C PRO A 57 11.80 -8.59 5.53
N ARG A 58 11.96 -7.26 5.62
CA ARG A 58 11.35 -6.44 6.65
C ARG A 58 9.83 -6.30 6.49
N PHE A 59 9.29 -6.58 5.30
CA PHE A 59 7.86 -6.54 5.04
C PHE A 59 7.10 -7.77 5.57
N PHE A 60 7.81 -8.87 5.80
CA PHE A 60 7.23 -10.14 6.23
C PHE A 60 7.50 -10.39 7.71
N LEU A 61 6.46 -10.82 8.42
CA LEU A 61 6.57 -11.30 9.80
C LEU A 61 7.00 -12.77 9.84
N ALA A 62 6.58 -13.57 8.87
CA ALA A 62 7.07 -14.93 8.67
C ALA A 62 8.36 -14.94 7.86
N LYS A 63 9.33 -15.77 8.26
CA LYS A 63 10.63 -15.88 7.56
C LYS A 63 10.50 -16.30 6.10
N ASP A 64 9.47 -17.07 5.79
CA ASP A 64 9.12 -17.58 4.46
C ASP A 64 7.83 -16.93 3.92
N GLY A 65 7.40 -15.82 4.53
CA GLY A 65 6.15 -15.13 4.21
C GLY A 65 6.04 -14.76 2.74
N ALA A 66 7.14 -14.33 2.11
CA ALA A 66 7.21 -13.99 0.68
C ALA A 66 6.75 -15.10 -0.26
N HIS A 67 6.75 -16.37 0.16
CA HIS A 67 6.30 -17.51 -0.65
C HIS A 67 5.12 -18.27 -0.04
N HIS A 68 4.75 -17.93 1.20
CA HIS A 68 3.75 -18.64 1.98
C HIS A 68 2.77 -17.64 2.62
N PRO A 69 1.75 -17.15 1.86
CA PRO A 69 0.77 -16.20 2.38
C PRO A 69 0.03 -16.73 3.63
N GLU A 70 -0.10 -18.05 3.79
CA GLU A 70 -0.65 -18.67 5.00
C GLU A 70 0.25 -18.44 6.23
N HIS A 71 1.56 -18.65 6.08
CA HIS A 71 2.51 -18.45 7.18
C HIS A 71 2.57 -16.97 7.55
N GLU A 72 2.56 -16.07 6.55
CA GLU A 72 2.52 -14.63 6.80
C GLU A 72 1.23 -14.19 7.50
N LEU A 73 0.08 -14.75 7.13
CA LEU A 73 -1.20 -14.42 7.76
C LEU A 73 -1.19 -14.84 9.23
N ARG A 74 -0.69 -16.05 9.50
CA ARG A 74 -0.58 -16.58 10.86
C ARG A 74 0.39 -15.75 11.71
N ALA A 75 1.57 -15.46 11.19
CA ALA A 75 2.56 -14.62 11.87
C ALA A 75 2.01 -13.21 12.13
N THR A 76 1.25 -12.66 11.17
CA THR A 76 0.54 -11.38 11.36
C THR A 76 -0.46 -11.48 12.50
N TYR A 77 -1.36 -12.46 12.47
CA TYR A 77 -2.36 -12.69 13.51
C TYR A 77 -1.72 -12.82 14.90
N GLU A 78 -0.67 -13.64 15.05
CA GLU A 78 0.06 -13.81 16.30
C GLU A 78 0.70 -12.49 16.78
N ALA A 79 1.30 -11.73 15.86
CA ALA A 79 1.93 -10.46 16.18
C ALA A 79 0.92 -9.37 16.58
N LEU A 80 -0.35 -9.46 16.18
CA LEU A 80 -1.41 -8.53 16.64
C LEU A 80 -1.67 -8.64 18.16
N TYR A 81 -1.37 -9.80 18.77
CA TYR A 81 -1.53 -10.07 20.20
C TYR A 81 -0.25 -9.87 21.03
N ALA A 82 0.82 -9.32 20.42
CA ALA A 82 2.04 -8.99 21.14
C ALA A 82 1.79 -7.92 22.25
N PRO A 83 2.70 -7.76 23.23
CA PRO A 83 2.51 -6.77 24.29
C PRO A 83 2.40 -5.33 23.75
N ALA A 84 1.39 -4.58 24.22
CA ALA A 84 1.19 -3.17 23.85
C ALA A 84 2.39 -2.25 24.16
N SER A 85 3.29 -2.68 25.07
CA SER A 85 4.52 -1.99 25.42
C SER A 85 5.52 -1.83 24.27
N LEU A 86 5.31 -2.52 23.14
CA LEU A 86 6.10 -2.34 21.92
C LEU A 86 5.87 -0.96 21.26
N GLY A 87 4.77 -0.26 21.56
CA GLY A 87 4.47 1.06 20.99
C GLY A 87 4.46 1.04 19.46
N ASP A 88 5.11 2.01 18.82
CA ASP A 88 5.20 2.11 17.36
C ASP A 88 5.80 0.88 16.65
N LYS A 89 6.52 0.01 17.37
CA LYS A 89 7.05 -1.25 16.83
C LYS A 89 6.04 -2.40 16.84
N HIS A 90 4.88 -2.20 17.44
CA HIS A 90 3.83 -3.21 17.50
C HIS A 90 3.27 -3.47 16.09
N ALA A 91 2.91 -4.71 15.77
CA ALA A 91 2.40 -5.07 14.44
C ALA A 91 1.15 -4.26 14.04
N GLN A 92 0.27 -3.94 14.99
CA GLN A 92 -0.86 -3.02 14.77
C GLN A 92 -0.47 -1.61 14.29
N CYS A 93 0.73 -1.13 14.64
CA CYS A 93 1.24 0.18 14.23
C CYS A 93 2.05 0.11 12.93
N VAL A 94 2.74 -1.01 12.70
CA VAL A 94 3.54 -1.24 11.48
C VAL A 94 2.65 -1.66 10.31
N PHE A 95 1.64 -2.48 10.57
CA PHE A 95 0.73 -3.07 9.59
C PHE A 95 -0.76 -2.70 9.84
N PRO A 96 -1.13 -1.41 9.80
CA PRO A 96 -2.50 -0.95 10.07
C PRO A 96 -3.53 -1.49 9.07
N ALA A 97 -3.19 -1.65 7.78
CA ALA A 97 -4.12 -2.17 6.78
C ALA A 97 -4.38 -3.66 6.99
N ARG A 98 -3.33 -4.45 7.25
CA ARG A 98 -3.46 -5.88 7.61
C ARG A 98 -4.23 -6.04 8.93
N THR A 99 -3.95 -5.18 9.90
CA THR A 99 -4.61 -5.18 11.21
C THR A 99 -6.10 -4.90 11.09
N ARG A 100 -6.50 -3.82 10.39
CA ARG A 100 -7.91 -3.49 10.18
C ARG A 100 -8.64 -4.64 9.52
N TRP A 101 -8.07 -5.21 8.46
CA TRP A 101 -8.69 -6.30 7.74
C TRP A 101 -8.84 -7.58 8.58
N LEU A 102 -7.78 -8.03 9.27
CA LEU A 102 -7.88 -9.22 10.13
C LEU A 102 -8.85 -9.00 11.30
N ARG A 103 -8.84 -7.80 11.90
CA ARG A 103 -9.80 -7.43 12.95
C ARG A 103 -11.24 -7.60 12.46
N ASP A 104 -11.54 -7.15 11.25
CA ASP A 104 -12.88 -7.26 10.66
C ASP A 104 -13.21 -8.71 10.26
N GLN A 105 -12.30 -9.41 9.59
CA GLN A 105 -12.53 -10.77 9.07
C GLN A 105 -12.69 -11.83 10.17
N LEU A 106 -12.05 -11.62 11.32
CA LEU A 106 -12.05 -12.53 12.46
C LEU A 106 -12.84 -11.98 13.65
N GLN A 107 -13.38 -10.76 13.55
CA GLN A 107 -14.12 -10.09 14.62
C GLN A 107 -13.31 -10.01 15.92
N LEU A 108 -12.04 -9.63 15.81
CA LEU A 108 -11.10 -9.57 16.95
C LEU A 108 -11.47 -8.39 17.85
N ARG A 109 -11.92 -8.67 19.08
CA ARG A 109 -12.40 -7.66 20.05
C ARG A 109 -11.47 -7.46 21.24
N ASP A 110 -10.48 -8.32 21.40
CA ASP A 110 -9.59 -8.43 22.55
C ASP A 110 -8.13 -8.10 22.19
N LEU A 111 -7.91 -7.40 21.08
CA LEU A 111 -6.58 -6.95 20.69
C LEU A 111 -6.00 -5.97 21.74
N PRO A 112 -4.70 -6.06 22.04
CA PRO A 112 -4.01 -5.05 22.84
C PRO A 112 -4.11 -3.67 22.18
N ALA A 113 -4.00 -2.60 22.97
CA ALA A 113 -4.07 -1.21 22.49
C ALA A 113 -2.68 -0.55 22.57
N PRO A 114 -1.75 -0.82 21.64
CA PRO A 114 -0.47 -0.12 21.57
C PRO A 114 -0.67 1.36 21.21
N ASP A 115 0.24 2.21 21.70
CA ASP A 115 0.28 3.62 21.35
C ASP A 115 1.05 3.81 20.04
N CYS A 116 0.32 3.93 18.92
CA CYS A 116 0.86 4.08 17.56
C CYS A 116 1.02 5.56 17.20
N LYS A 117 1.89 6.29 17.91
CA LYS A 117 2.07 7.74 17.76
C LYS A 117 2.47 8.12 16.35
N ASP A 118 3.47 7.44 15.80
CA ASP A 118 4.04 7.79 14.49
C ASP A 118 3.02 7.60 13.38
N TYR A 119 2.36 6.44 13.36
CA TYR A 119 1.31 6.13 12.40
C TYR A 119 0.11 7.09 12.53
N THR A 120 -0.38 7.31 13.75
CA THR A 120 -1.57 8.15 13.99
C THR A 120 -1.31 9.59 13.56
N GLN A 121 -0.14 10.15 13.88
CA GLN A 121 0.25 11.48 13.47
C GLN A 121 0.40 11.56 11.94
N TRP A 122 1.12 10.61 11.34
CA TRP A 122 1.32 10.57 9.89
C TRP A 122 0.00 10.46 9.12
N PHE A 123 -0.90 9.56 9.52
CA PHE A 123 -2.19 9.36 8.84
C PHE A 123 -3.09 10.60 8.97
N LYS A 124 -3.02 11.28 10.13
CA LYS A 124 -3.72 12.56 10.36
C LYS A 124 -3.18 13.68 9.47
N ASP A 125 -1.87 13.75 9.27
CA ASP A 125 -1.25 14.77 8.41
C ASP A 125 -1.60 14.55 6.94
N VAL A 126 -1.61 13.29 6.48
CA VAL A 126 -2.04 12.94 5.12
C VAL A 126 -3.54 13.22 4.93
N SER A 127 -4.37 12.91 5.95
CA SER A 127 -5.82 13.13 5.97
C SER A 127 -6.52 12.68 4.67
N PRO A 128 -6.41 11.39 4.30
CA PRO A 128 -6.88 10.90 3.01
C PRO A 128 -8.41 10.98 2.88
N HIS A 129 -8.90 11.66 1.85
CA HIS A 129 -10.34 11.79 1.59
C HIS A 129 -10.73 11.38 0.17
N SER A 130 -9.92 11.70 -0.83
CA SER A 130 -10.16 11.28 -2.22
C SER A 130 -8.85 11.11 -2.99
N ALA A 131 -8.91 10.41 -4.13
CA ALA A 131 -7.76 10.16 -4.97
C ALA A 131 -7.96 10.66 -6.40
N VAL A 132 -6.88 11.16 -6.99
CA VAL A 132 -6.82 11.58 -8.40
C VAL A 132 -5.66 10.87 -9.06
N MET A 133 -5.92 10.13 -10.13
CA MET A 133 -4.87 9.57 -10.95
C MET A 133 -4.37 10.64 -11.92
N ILE A 134 -3.08 10.90 -11.89
CA ILE A 134 -2.43 11.90 -12.75
C ILE A 134 -1.59 11.17 -13.77
N PHE A 135 -1.74 11.56 -15.03
CA PHE A 135 -1.01 11.01 -16.16
C PHE A 135 -0.30 12.15 -16.91
N PRO A 136 1.01 12.34 -16.67
CA PRO A 136 1.86 13.13 -17.54
C PRO A 136 1.99 12.45 -18.90
N ALA A 137 1.68 13.19 -19.97
CA ALA A 137 1.77 12.65 -21.32
C ALA A 137 3.21 12.22 -21.68
N ALA A 138 3.32 11.33 -22.67
CA ALA A 138 4.60 10.81 -23.16
C ALA A 138 5.52 11.92 -23.68
N TYR A 139 6.83 11.73 -23.49
CA TYR A 139 7.85 12.61 -24.06
C TYR A 139 8.94 11.81 -24.70
N LEU A 140 8.97 11.97 -26.02
CA LEU A 140 9.77 11.18 -26.91
C LEU A 140 11.27 11.46 -26.77
N ASN A 141 11.66 12.56 -26.12
CA ASN A 141 13.06 12.94 -25.94
C ASN A 141 13.72 12.33 -24.69
N SER A 142 13.01 11.51 -23.91
CA SER A 142 13.59 10.75 -22.79
C SER A 142 13.11 9.29 -22.80
N PRO A 143 13.99 8.29 -22.93
CA PRO A 143 13.61 6.87 -22.93
C PRO A 143 12.83 6.43 -21.68
N SER A 144 13.14 7.02 -20.52
CA SER A 144 12.44 6.72 -19.25
C SER A 144 11.03 7.32 -19.16
N SER A 145 10.68 8.25 -20.06
CA SER A 145 9.44 9.01 -20.06
C SER A 145 8.66 8.89 -21.39
N MET A 146 9.16 8.05 -22.29
CA MET A 146 8.66 7.84 -23.66
C MET A 146 7.25 7.23 -23.70
N PHE A 147 6.86 6.53 -22.63
CA PHE A 147 5.53 5.92 -22.50
C PHE A 147 4.59 6.68 -21.55
N GLY A 148 5.04 7.82 -21.02
CA GLY A 148 4.41 8.48 -19.88
C GLY A 148 4.65 7.71 -18.59
N HIS A 149 4.04 8.16 -17.51
CA HIS A 149 3.95 7.43 -16.25
C HIS A 149 2.66 7.84 -15.53
N THR A 150 2.32 7.18 -14.44
CA THR A 150 1.18 7.59 -13.61
C THR A 150 1.65 7.87 -12.20
N LEU A 151 0.91 8.72 -11.49
CA LEU A 151 1.03 8.93 -10.05
C LEU A 151 -0.38 9.12 -9.47
N LEU A 152 -0.55 8.86 -8.17
CA LEU A 152 -1.80 9.14 -7.47
C LEU A 152 -1.62 10.37 -6.59
N ARG A 153 -2.53 11.34 -6.70
CA ARG A 153 -2.64 12.42 -5.72
C ARG A 153 -3.71 12.07 -4.70
N ILE A 154 -3.40 12.25 -3.43
CA ILE A 154 -4.32 12.07 -2.30
C ILE A 154 -4.73 13.45 -1.79
N ASP A 155 -6.01 13.75 -1.98
CA ASP A 155 -6.63 15.01 -1.61
C ASP A 155 -7.28 14.86 -0.22
N GLN A 156 -7.14 15.90 0.59
CA GLN A 156 -7.89 16.08 1.83
C GLN A 156 -9.34 16.52 1.55
N ALA A 157 -10.18 16.52 2.58
CA ALA A 157 -11.53 17.08 2.48
C ALA A 157 -11.46 18.58 2.09
N GLY A 158 -12.38 19.05 1.25
CA GLY A 158 -12.47 20.47 0.86
C GLY A 158 -11.43 20.95 -0.18
N VAL A 159 -10.51 20.10 -0.65
CA VAL A 159 -9.44 20.49 -1.59
C VAL A 159 -9.96 21.22 -2.85
N GLN A 160 -11.16 20.89 -3.31
CA GLN A 160 -11.77 21.54 -4.47
C GLN A 160 -12.41 22.89 -4.19
N SER A 161 -13.15 23.02 -3.08
CA SER A 161 -13.77 24.29 -2.69
C SER A 161 -12.71 25.33 -2.31
N ASP A 162 -11.62 24.86 -1.71
CA ASP A 162 -10.62 25.73 -1.08
C ASP A 162 -9.41 25.97 -2.00
N ASN A 163 -9.38 25.31 -3.17
CA ASN A 163 -8.29 25.37 -4.15
C ASN A 163 -6.91 25.01 -3.56
N THR A 164 -6.87 24.06 -2.62
CA THR A 164 -5.67 23.67 -1.86
C THR A 164 -4.96 22.44 -2.41
N ALA A 165 -5.16 22.11 -3.69
CA ALA A 165 -4.57 20.92 -4.31
C ALA A 165 -3.03 20.84 -4.16
N LEU A 166 -2.33 21.96 -4.05
CA LEU A 166 -0.87 21.99 -3.83
C LEU A 166 -0.44 21.44 -2.46
N LEU A 167 -1.33 21.47 -1.46
CA LEU A 167 -1.10 20.93 -0.11
C LEU A 167 -1.35 19.41 -0.03
N SER A 168 -1.81 18.81 -1.12
CA SER A 168 -2.09 17.38 -1.20
C SER A 168 -0.79 16.55 -1.27
N TYR A 169 -0.91 15.23 -1.14
CA TYR A 169 0.22 14.31 -1.23
C TYR A 169 0.21 13.56 -2.56
N ALA A 170 1.38 13.23 -3.08
CA ALA A 170 1.57 12.39 -4.26
C ALA A 170 2.19 11.05 -3.87
N ILE A 171 1.55 9.96 -4.30
CA ILE A 171 2.09 8.61 -4.30
C ILE A 171 2.72 8.35 -5.66
N ASN A 172 3.99 7.98 -5.65
CA ASN A 172 4.70 7.48 -6.82
C ASN A 172 5.50 6.22 -6.47
N PHE A 173 5.77 5.40 -7.47
CA PHE A 173 6.70 4.28 -7.37
C PHE A 173 7.85 4.50 -8.35
N GLY A 174 9.08 4.29 -7.90
CA GLY A 174 10.24 4.51 -8.76
C GLY A 174 11.53 3.93 -8.18
N ALA A 175 12.55 3.89 -9.02
CA ALA A 175 13.88 3.46 -8.63
C ALA A 175 14.49 4.42 -7.60
N TYR A 176 14.98 3.88 -6.49
CA TYR A 176 15.77 4.61 -5.51
C TYR A 176 17.24 4.60 -5.91
N ILE A 177 17.86 5.78 -5.95
CA ILE A 177 19.27 5.96 -6.31
C ILE A 177 19.99 6.53 -5.09
N GLU A 178 20.86 5.75 -4.47
CA GLU A 178 21.82 6.26 -3.50
C GLU A 178 22.98 6.94 -4.24
N GLY A 179 23.05 8.27 -4.16
CA GLY A 179 24.21 9.02 -4.60
C GLY A 179 24.34 9.26 -6.12
N ASN A 180 25.32 10.11 -6.44
CA ASN A 180 25.56 10.77 -7.72
C ASN A 180 26.11 9.82 -8.82
N ASP A 181 25.30 8.87 -9.28
CA ASP A 181 25.71 7.89 -10.28
C ASP A 181 25.39 8.33 -11.74
N ASN A 182 26.41 8.19 -12.61
CA ASN A 182 26.43 8.71 -13.97
C ASN A 182 25.30 8.17 -14.88
N SER A 183 24.69 9.10 -15.63
CA SER A 183 23.42 8.99 -16.39
C SER A 183 23.32 7.93 -17.50
N ILE A 184 24.43 7.30 -17.92
CA ILE A 184 24.43 6.28 -18.98
C ILE A 184 24.36 4.85 -18.41
N LEU A 185 24.98 4.59 -17.26
CA LEU A 185 24.80 3.34 -16.51
C LEU A 185 23.37 3.21 -15.97
N TYR A 186 22.72 4.35 -15.69
CA TYR A 186 21.32 4.51 -15.26
C TYR A 186 20.30 3.93 -16.25
N ALA A 187 20.42 4.22 -17.55
CA ALA A 187 19.47 3.72 -18.55
C ALA A 187 19.57 2.19 -18.73
N TRP A 188 20.80 1.66 -18.76
CA TRP A 188 21.06 0.22 -18.92
C TRP A 188 20.70 -0.60 -17.68
N LYS A 189 21.03 -0.13 -16.47
CA LYS A 189 20.65 -0.78 -15.20
C LYS A 189 19.16 -0.64 -14.91
N GLY A 190 18.53 0.49 -15.26
CA GLY A 190 17.08 0.65 -15.19
C GLY A 190 16.38 -0.40 -16.06
N LEU A 191 16.79 -0.56 -17.31
CA LEU A 191 16.21 -1.52 -18.26
C LEU A 191 16.40 -3.00 -17.85
N MET A 192 17.42 -3.33 -17.06
CA MET A 192 17.74 -4.72 -16.64
C MET A 192 17.49 -5.01 -15.15
N GLY A 193 16.91 -4.06 -14.42
CA GLY A 193 16.47 -4.22 -13.03
C GLY A 193 17.54 -4.19 -11.95
N GLY A 194 18.45 -3.22 -12.04
CA GLY A 194 19.57 -3.05 -11.09
C GLY A 194 19.37 -2.02 -9.98
N TYR A 195 18.16 -1.53 -9.72
CA TYR A 195 17.88 -0.55 -8.65
C TYR A 195 16.65 -0.98 -7.83
N PRO A 196 16.64 -0.82 -6.50
CA PRO A 196 15.47 -1.12 -5.69
C PRO A 196 14.33 -0.14 -6.01
N GLY A 197 13.12 -0.67 -6.22
CA GLY A 197 11.89 0.11 -6.36
C GLY A 197 11.31 0.46 -4.98
N LEU A 198 10.82 1.69 -4.81
CA LEU A 198 10.18 2.14 -3.56
C LEU A 198 8.89 2.92 -3.86
N PHE A 199 7.89 2.75 -2.99
CA PHE A 199 6.80 3.70 -2.89
C PHE A 199 7.24 4.94 -2.12
N ALA A 200 6.90 6.11 -2.64
CA ALA A 200 7.13 7.39 -1.98
C ALA A 200 5.79 8.14 -1.84
N LEU A 201 5.57 8.71 -0.65
CA LEU A 201 4.51 9.67 -0.39
C LEU A 201 5.16 11.03 -0.11
N VAL A 202 4.98 11.99 -1.00
CA VAL A 202 5.65 13.29 -0.94
C VAL A 202 4.66 14.45 -1.16
N PRO A 203 4.96 15.68 -0.71
CA PRO A 203 4.11 16.83 -1.01
C PRO A 203 3.93 17.02 -2.53
N TYR A 204 2.69 17.21 -2.98
CA TYR A 204 2.36 17.29 -4.40
C TYR A 204 3.00 18.49 -5.10
N GLN A 205 3.17 19.62 -4.38
CA GLN A 205 3.87 20.79 -4.92
C GLN A 205 5.31 20.47 -5.34
N GLU A 206 6.04 19.65 -4.58
CA GLU A 206 7.41 19.25 -4.91
C GLU A 206 7.42 18.44 -6.21
N LYS A 207 6.51 17.48 -6.33
CA LYS A 207 6.36 16.67 -7.55
C LYS A 207 5.96 17.48 -8.77
N LEU A 208 5.05 18.44 -8.62
CA LEU A 208 4.68 19.34 -9.71
C LEU A 208 5.86 20.20 -10.20
N SER A 209 6.71 20.66 -9.28
CA SER A 209 7.90 21.44 -9.64
C SER A 209 8.87 20.60 -10.48
N GLU A 210 9.07 19.34 -10.11
CA GLU A 210 9.88 18.37 -10.87
C GLU A 210 9.35 18.22 -12.32
N TYR A 211 8.05 17.99 -12.51
CA TYR A 211 7.47 17.85 -13.86
C TYR A 211 7.47 19.13 -14.68
N ARG A 212 7.22 20.28 -14.06
CA ARG A 212 7.25 21.56 -14.77
C ARG A 212 8.65 21.96 -15.20
N SER A 213 9.66 21.71 -14.36
CA SER A 213 11.05 22.09 -14.63
C SER A 213 11.77 21.13 -15.59
N LEU A 214 11.49 19.82 -15.52
CA LEU A 214 12.21 18.81 -16.29
C LEU A 214 11.47 18.38 -17.56
N GLU A 215 10.14 18.44 -17.58
CA GLU A 215 9.35 17.72 -18.58
C GLU A 215 8.45 18.62 -19.46
N ASN A 216 8.02 19.80 -18.98
CA ASN A 216 7.18 20.79 -19.70
C ASN A 216 5.99 20.17 -20.48
N ARG A 217 5.12 19.40 -19.79
CA ARG A 217 4.04 18.59 -20.43
C ARG A 217 2.65 18.92 -19.93
N ASP A 218 1.67 18.55 -20.76
CA ASP A 218 0.27 18.45 -20.38
C ASP A 218 0.07 17.32 -19.36
N LEU A 219 -0.54 17.67 -18.23
CA LEU A 219 -0.97 16.71 -17.21
C LEU A 219 -2.48 16.46 -17.34
N TRP A 220 -2.85 15.19 -17.36
CA TRP A 220 -4.24 14.77 -17.28
C TRP A 220 -4.57 14.35 -15.85
N GLU A 221 -5.65 14.89 -15.29
CA GLU A 221 -6.17 14.50 -13.97
C GLU A 221 -7.45 13.68 -14.15
N TYR A 222 -7.45 12.45 -13.62
CA TYR A 222 -8.61 11.56 -13.58
C TYR A 222 -9.04 11.39 -12.14
N ARG A 223 -10.12 12.07 -11.75
CA ARG A 223 -10.69 11.91 -10.40
C ARG A 223 -11.29 10.53 -10.25
N LEU A 224 -10.91 9.84 -9.20
CA LEU A 224 -11.41 8.51 -8.91
C LEU A 224 -12.65 8.61 -8.01
N ASN A 225 -13.64 7.75 -8.23
CA ASN A 225 -14.84 7.61 -7.41
C ASN A 225 -14.61 6.74 -6.17
N LEU A 226 -13.41 6.83 -5.57
CA LEU A 226 -13.12 6.16 -4.30
C LEU A 226 -13.81 6.91 -3.16
N THR A 227 -14.38 6.18 -2.22
CA THR A 227 -14.86 6.75 -0.96
C THR A 227 -13.68 7.17 -0.07
N PRO A 228 -13.91 8.03 0.95
CA PRO A 228 -12.87 8.33 1.94
C PRO A 228 -12.33 7.08 2.63
N GLU A 229 -13.16 6.07 2.86
CA GLU A 229 -12.73 4.83 3.51
C GLU A 229 -11.87 3.95 2.58
N GLU A 230 -12.21 3.87 1.29
CA GLU A 230 -11.38 3.20 0.27
C GLU A 230 -10.04 3.94 0.07
N THR A 231 -10.07 5.28 0.06
CA THR A 231 -8.85 6.09 -0.05
C THR A 231 -7.98 5.93 1.20
N GLY A 232 -8.58 5.95 2.39
CA GLY A 232 -7.91 5.70 3.65
C GLY A 232 -7.23 4.35 3.66
N ARG A 233 -7.95 3.28 3.30
CA ARG A 233 -7.43 1.91 3.15
C ARG A 233 -6.17 1.82 2.29
N MET A 234 -6.15 2.51 1.16
CA MET A 234 -4.97 2.57 0.30
C MET A 234 -3.80 3.24 1.01
N VAL A 235 -4.04 4.35 1.70
CA VAL A 235 -3.01 5.11 2.43
C VAL A 235 -2.50 4.35 3.66
N GLU A 236 -3.35 3.59 4.36
CA GLU A 236 -2.91 2.66 5.41
C GLU A 236 -1.87 1.69 4.86
N HIS A 237 -2.09 1.14 3.66
CA HIS A 237 -1.15 0.20 3.07
C HIS A 237 0.13 0.87 2.55
N ILE A 238 0.06 2.13 2.10
CA ILE A 238 1.26 2.92 1.78
C ILE A 238 2.19 3.07 3.00
N TRP A 239 1.63 3.19 4.21
CA TRP A 239 2.43 3.18 5.44
C TRP A 239 3.20 1.86 5.61
N GLU A 240 2.56 0.72 5.34
CA GLU A 240 3.18 -0.61 5.45
C GLU A 240 4.33 -0.80 4.44
N LEU A 241 4.27 -0.09 3.32
CA LEU A 241 5.26 -0.12 2.23
C LEU A 241 6.35 0.94 2.37
N LYS A 242 6.32 1.77 3.42
CA LYS A 242 7.29 2.84 3.61
C LYS A 242 8.70 2.27 3.74
N GLN A 243 9.58 2.63 2.81
CA GLN A 243 10.99 2.17 2.76
C GLN A 243 11.14 0.65 2.54
N ILE A 244 10.09 -0.02 2.05
CA ILE A 244 10.10 -1.43 1.67
C ILE A 244 10.49 -1.53 0.20
N GLN A 245 11.55 -2.29 -0.06
CA GLN A 245 12.09 -2.51 -1.40
C GLN A 245 11.28 -3.53 -2.18
N PHE A 246 11.24 -3.30 -3.50
CA PHE A 246 10.74 -4.21 -4.51
C PHE A 246 11.87 -4.44 -5.53
N ASP A 247 11.96 -5.66 -6.07
CA ASP A 247 12.72 -5.92 -7.29
C ASP A 247 12.16 -5.00 -8.39
N TYR A 248 12.97 -4.15 -9.03
CA TYR A 248 12.47 -3.24 -10.07
C TYR A 248 12.84 -3.76 -11.45
N PHE A 249 11.93 -4.38 -12.20
CA PHE A 249 12.12 -4.62 -13.63
C PHE A 249 11.36 -3.57 -14.43
N PHE A 250 12.06 -2.73 -15.21
CA PHE A 250 11.50 -1.56 -15.90
C PHE A 250 10.31 -1.87 -16.84
N PHE A 251 10.25 -3.08 -17.40
CA PHE A 251 9.16 -3.48 -18.29
C PHE A 251 8.01 -4.16 -17.54
N ASP A 252 8.30 -4.95 -16.51
CA ASP A 252 7.28 -5.84 -15.93
C ASP A 252 6.65 -5.25 -14.65
N GLU A 253 7.37 -4.39 -13.92
CA GLU A 253 7.02 -3.92 -12.57
C GLU A 253 7.08 -2.39 -12.44
N ASN A 254 6.65 -1.70 -13.50
CA ASN A 254 6.72 -0.24 -13.56
C ASN A 254 5.71 0.45 -12.62
N CYS A 255 5.90 1.76 -12.41
CA CYS A 255 5.05 2.59 -11.55
C CYS A 255 3.55 2.43 -11.85
N SER A 256 3.19 2.29 -13.14
CA SER A 256 1.78 2.22 -13.52
C SER A 256 1.11 0.93 -13.08
N TYR A 257 1.81 -0.21 -13.15
CA TYR A 257 1.32 -1.47 -12.60
C TYR A 257 1.14 -1.40 -11.09
N ARG A 258 2.16 -0.90 -10.38
CA ARG A 258 2.19 -0.79 -8.91
C ARG A 258 1.05 0.08 -8.36
N LEU A 259 0.65 1.13 -9.08
CA LEU A 259 -0.52 1.93 -8.70
C LEU A 259 -1.85 1.18 -8.89
N LEU A 260 -1.96 0.26 -9.86
CA LEU A 260 -3.16 -0.57 -10.01
C LEU A 260 -3.32 -1.51 -8.82
N GLU A 261 -2.24 -2.08 -8.30
CA GLU A 261 -2.27 -2.90 -7.08
C GLU A 261 -2.79 -2.10 -5.88
N LEU A 262 -2.32 -0.87 -5.71
CA LEU A 262 -2.84 0.02 -4.67
C LEU A 262 -4.33 0.33 -4.83
N LEU A 263 -4.82 0.49 -6.05
CA LEU A 263 -6.26 0.69 -6.31
C LEU A 263 -7.08 -0.56 -5.99
N GLN A 264 -6.54 -1.77 -6.19
CA GLN A 264 -7.18 -3.00 -5.74
C GLN A 264 -7.19 -3.11 -4.22
N VAL A 265 -6.13 -2.65 -3.54
CA VAL A 265 -6.14 -2.50 -2.09
C VAL A 265 -7.21 -1.49 -1.67
N ALA A 266 -7.36 -0.34 -2.35
CA ALA A 266 -8.41 0.63 -2.05
C ALA A 266 -9.83 0.02 -2.15
N ARG A 267 -10.10 -0.71 -3.23
CA ARG A 267 -11.39 -1.35 -3.53
C ARG A 267 -11.17 -2.82 -3.93
N PRO A 268 -11.30 -3.77 -3.00
CA PRO A 268 -10.95 -5.19 -3.21
C PRO A 268 -11.76 -5.93 -4.28
N SER A 269 -12.91 -5.38 -4.68
CA SER A 269 -13.75 -5.93 -5.74
C SER A 269 -13.18 -5.70 -7.15
N LEU A 270 -12.13 -4.87 -7.28
CA LEU A 270 -11.52 -4.56 -8.56
C LEU A 270 -10.56 -5.64 -9.01
N ASP A 271 -10.52 -5.84 -10.34
CA ASP A 271 -9.48 -6.58 -11.04
C ASP A 271 -8.83 -5.70 -12.09
N LEU A 272 -7.69 -5.10 -11.74
CA LEU A 272 -6.95 -4.16 -12.58
C LEU A 272 -5.64 -4.77 -13.10
N THR A 273 -5.07 -5.75 -12.41
CA THR A 273 -3.73 -6.28 -12.73
C THR A 273 -3.75 -7.51 -13.63
N SER A 274 -4.78 -8.35 -13.57
CA SER A 274 -4.84 -9.63 -14.30
C SER A 274 -4.71 -9.53 -15.82
N GLN A 275 -5.04 -8.36 -16.38
CA GLN A 275 -4.92 -8.08 -17.82
C GLN A 275 -3.51 -7.66 -18.27
N PHE A 276 -2.54 -7.57 -17.34
CA PHE A 276 -1.16 -7.16 -17.60
C PHE A 276 -0.15 -8.25 -17.22
N PRO A 277 -0.14 -9.42 -17.89
CA PRO A 277 0.72 -10.54 -17.51
C PRO A 277 2.21 -10.36 -17.81
N LEU A 278 2.59 -9.31 -18.52
CA LEU A 278 3.97 -9.06 -18.96
C LEU A 278 4.41 -7.63 -18.70
N THR A 279 3.61 -6.63 -19.12
CA THR A 279 3.97 -5.22 -18.97
C THR A 279 2.70 -4.39 -18.92
N ALA A 280 2.63 -3.45 -17.98
CA ALA A 280 1.54 -2.48 -17.93
C ALA A 280 1.98 -1.14 -18.54
N ILE A 281 1.60 -0.88 -19.79
CA ILE A 281 1.87 0.42 -20.40
C ILE A 281 0.99 1.48 -19.71
N PRO A 282 1.53 2.64 -19.30
CA PRO A 282 0.79 3.68 -18.57
C PRO A 282 -0.54 4.12 -19.22
N THR A 283 -0.61 4.18 -20.55
CA THR A 283 -1.86 4.52 -21.25
C THR A 283 -2.90 3.41 -21.13
N ASP A 284 -2.49 2.16 -21.05
CA ASP A 284 -3.38 1.02 -20.87
C ASP A 284 -3.84 0.89 -19.41
N THR A 285 -3.04 1.30 -18.43
CA THR A 285 -3.49 1.38 -17.03
C THR A 285 -4.57 2.45 -16.84
N VAL A 286 -4.45 3.60 -17.51
CA VAL A 286 -5.53 4.62 -17.57
C VAL A 286 -6.81 4.02 -18.16
N LYS A 287 -6.70 3.26 -19.25
CA LYS A 287 -7.87 2.58 -19.85
C LYS A 287 -8.48 1.56 -18.88
N ALA A 288 -7.66 0.77 -18.19
CA ALA A 288 -8.11 -0.20 -17.20
C ALA A 288 -8.95 0.47 -16.10
N VAL A 289 -8.44 1.55 -15.53
CA VAL A 289 -9.12 2.34 -14.48
C VAL A 289 -10.44 2.93 -15.02
N LYS A 290 -10.45 3.45 -16.26
CA LYS A 290 -11.69 3.94 -16.89
C LYS A 290 -12.71 2.83 -17.13
N GLN A 291 -12.29 1.68 -17.65
CA GLN A 291 -13.15 0.52 -17.95
C GLN A 291 -13.73 -0.11 -16.68
N ALA A 292 -12.97 -0.10 -15.58
CA ALA A 292 -13.45 -0.50 -14.26
C ALA A 292 -14.45 0.48 -13.63
N GLY A 293 -14.81 1.57 -14.33
CA GLY A 293 -15.77 2.56 -13.85
C GLY A 293 -15.26 3.38 -12.68
N LEU A 294 -13.94 3.47 -12.47
CA LEU A 294 -13.36 4.23 -11.36
C LEU A 294 -13.32 5.74 -11.60
N VAL A 295 -13.34 6.20 -12.85
CA VAL A 295 -13.18 7.62 -13.16
C VAL A 295 -14.51 8.36 -13.05
N ALA A 296 -14.61 9.27 -12.08
CA ALA A 296 -15.76 10.17 -11.93
C ALA A 296 -15.68 11.38 -12.86
N GLN A 297 -14.48 11.91 -13.07
CA GLN A 297 -14.25 13.13 -13.86
C GLN A 297 -12.87 13.10 -14.50
N GLN A 298 -12.76 13.59 -15.74
CA GLN A 298 -11.50 13.80 -16.45
C GLN A 298 -11.29 15.31 -16.67
N LEU A 299 -10.10 15.82 -16.35
CA LEU A 299 -9.71 17.22 -16.49
C LEU A 299 -8.34 17.32 -17.16
N ALA A 300 -8.16 18.25 -18.10
CA ALA A 300 -6.84 18.64 -18.58
C ALA A 300 -6.29 19.79 -17.72
N GLN A 301 -4.99 19.78 -17.38
CA GLN A 301 -4.40 20.86 -16.57
C GLN A 301 -4.45 22.22 -17.29
N ALA A 302 -4.45 22.24 -18.61
CA ALA A 302 -4.65 23.45 -19.43
C ALA A 302 -5.98 24.16 -19.14
N ASP A 303 -7.03 23.40 -18.81
CA ASP A 303 -8.37 23.95 -18.54
C ASP A 303 -8.44 24.68 -17.17
N ARG A 304 -7.55 24.38 -16.22
CA ARG A 304 -7.47 25.11 -14.94
C ARG A 304 -6.82 26.48 -15.05
N LEU A 305 -5.89 26.67 -15.99
CA LEU A 305 -5.30 28.00 -16.25
C LEU A 305 -6.32 28.95 -16.90
N LEU A 306 -7.28 28.41 -17.66
CA LEU A 306 -8.37 29.18 -18.26
C LEU A 306 -9.54 29.41 -17.29
N ALA A 307 -9.80 28.48 -16.36
CA ALA A 307 -10.82 28.64 -15.33
C ALA A 307 -10.41 29.56 -14.15
N GLY A 308 -9.17 30.06 -14.16
CA GLY A 308 -8.62 31.03 -13.20
C GLY A 308 -8.40 32.44 -13.77
N LEU A 309 -8.96 32.72 -14.96
CA LEU A 309 -9.14 34.05 -15.56
C LEU A 309 -10.64 34.36 -15.65
#